data_AF-A0A5Z7XYK5-F1
#
_entry.id   AF-A0A5Z7XYK5-F1
#
_cell.length_a   1.000
_cell.length_b   1.000
_cell.length_c   1.000
_cell.angle_alpha   90.00
_cell.angle_beta   90.00
_cell.angle_gamma   90.00
#
_symmetry.space_group_name_H-M   'P 1'
#
loop_
_entity.id
_entity.type
_entity.pdbx_description
1 polymer ?
#
loop_
_entity_poly.entity_id
_entity_poly.type
_entity_poly.pdbx_seq_one_letter_code
_entity_poly.pdbx_strand_id
1 'polypeptide(L)'
;MICEQSSISERLKVVLDNQGLTITDAAVKCGMPYRSLQNYLRGEREPKVDALISISTQLGISIDWLLTGRGTMYITSNQVESGDCSQCAQQVSDEMTVRERKLLELFRALPLEEQKNILLDAEKGQRLHELEREVKELQELKATVERLKNAG
;
A
#
# COMPACT_ATOMS: atom_id res chain seq x y z
N MET A 1 -31.87 -2.88 14.78
CA MET A 1 -31.82 -3.67 13.54
C MET A 1 -30.52 -3.32 12.83
N ILE A 2 -29.47 -4.10 13.04
CA ILE A 2 -28.19 -3.92 12.35
C ILE A 2 -28.14 -5.08 11.36
N CYS A 3 -28.48 -4.83 10.10
CA CYS A 3 -28.40 -5.87 9.07
C CYS A 3 -26.92 -6.20 8.84
N GLU A 4 -26.54 -7.43 9.14
CA GLU A 4 -25.30 -8.04 8.65
C GLU A 4 -25.28 -7.94 7.12
N GLN A 5 -24.37 -7.15 6.58
CA GLN A 5 -24.12 -7.00 5.14
C GLN A 5 -23.36 -8.24 4.63
N SER A 6 -24.01 -9.40 4.66
CA SER A 6 -23.36 -10.69 4.43
C SER A 6 -23.19 -11.01 2.94
N SER A 7 -23.98 -10.41 2.04
CA SER A 7 -24.00 -10.79 0.62
C SER A 7 -23.51 -9.70 -0.34
N ILE A 8 -22.99 -10.12 -1.50
CA ILE A 8 -22.51 -9.22 -2.56
C ILE A 8 -23.63 -8.34 -3.13
N SER A 9 -24.86 -8.85 -3.15
CA SER A 9 -26.04 -8.14 -3.66
C SER A 9 -26.42 -6.96 -2.76
N GLU A 10 -26.30 -7.10 -1.45
CA GLU A 10 -26.55 -6.02 -0.48
C GLU A 10 -25.46 -4.94 -0.56
N ARG A 11 -24.19 -5.35 -0.63
CA ARG A 11 -23.07 -4.42 -0.82
C ARG A 11 -23.20 -3.63 -2.12
N LEU A 12 -23.67 -4.26 -3.19
CA LEU A 12 -23.93 -3.58 -4.45
C LEU A 12 -25.09 -2.57 -4.35
N LYS A 13 -26.15 -2.85 -3.57
CA LYS A 13 -27.21 -1.86 -3.31
C LYS A 13 -26.68 -0.64 -2.58
N VAL A 14 -25.90 -0.86 -1.52
CA VAL A 14 -25.27 0.22 -0.73
C VAL A 14 -24.44 1.14 -1.62
N VAL A 15 -23.70 0.57 -2.55
CA VAL A 15 -22.92 1.33 -3.54
C VAL A 15 -23.83 2.22 -4.40
N LEU A 16 -24.92 1.67 -4.93
CA LEU A 16 -25.84 2.42 -5.79
C LEU A 16 -26.52 3.55 -5.02
N ASP A 17 -26.94 3.28 -3.79
CA ASP A 17 -27.55 4.26 -2.90
C ASP A 17 -26.57 5.39 -2.56
N ASN A 18 -25.31 5.06 -2.26
CA ASN A 18 -24.27 6.06 -1.97
C ASN A 18 -23.93 6.95 -3.16
N GLN A 19 -23.98 6.42 -4.39
CA GLN A 19 -23.72 7.19 -5.61
C GLN A 19 -24.99 7.85 -6.18
N GLY A 20 -26.16 7.62 -5.57
CA GLY A 20 -27.45 8.11 -6.09
C GLY A 20 -27.78 7.58 -7.49
N LEU A 21 -27.26 6.41 -7.85
CA LEU A 21 -27.42 5.83 -9.19
C LEU A 21 -28.65 4.95 -9.26
N THR A 22 -29.45 5.12 -10.32
CA THR A 22 -30.51 4.16 -10.65
C THR A 22 -29.91 2.87 -11.22
N ILE A 23 -30.65 1.77 -11.14
CA ILE A 23 -30.22 0.48 -11.74
C ILE A 23 -29.97 0.64 -13.24
N THR A 24 -30.77 1.45 -13.92
CA THR A 24 -30.58 1.77 -15.34
C THR A 24 -29.28 2.51 -15.60
N ASP A 25 -28.97 3.54 -14.81
CA ASP A 25 -27.74 4.32 -14.97
C ASP A 25 -26.50 3.49 -14.67
N ALA A 26 -26.55 2.68 -13.60
CA ALA A 26 -25.47 1.79 -13.25
C ALA A 26 -25.23 0.70 -14.31
N ALA A 27 -26.29 0.16 -14.93
CA ALA A 27 -26.17 -0.82 -16.00
C ALA A 27 -25.49 -0.22 -17.24
N VAL A 28 -25.88 0.99 -17.62
CA VAL A 28 -25.25 1.76 -18.72
C VAL A 28 -23.79 2.05 -18.40
N LYS A 29 -23.52 2.55 -17.18
CA LYS A 29 -22.17 2.92 -16.73
C LYS A 29 -21.23 1.71 -16.66
N CYS A 30 -21.73 0.56 -16.21
CA CYS A 30 -20.97 -0.69 -16.13
C CYS A 30 -20.91 -1.46 -17.48
N GLY A 31 -21.55 -0.97 -18.53
CA GLY A 31 -21.55 -1.61 -19.85
C GLY A 31 -22.23 -2.98 -19.90
N MET A 32 -23.25 -3.21 -19.07
CA MET A 32 -23.89 -4.51 -18.91
C MET A 32 -25.42 -4.46 -19.04
N PRO A 33 -26.08 -5.55 -19.47
CA PRO A 33 -27.53 -5.56 -19.61
C PRO A 33 -28.24 -5.29 -18.29
N TYR A 34 -29.31 -4.47 -18.33
CA TYR A 34 -30.14 -4.15 -17.16
C TYR A 34 -30.57 -5.38 -16.37
N ARG A 35 -31.05 -6.43 -17.07
CA ARG A 35 -31.48 -7.68 -16.43
C ARG A 35 -30.34 -8.35 -15.66
N SER A 36 -29.10 -8.29 -16.15
CA SER A 36 -27.95 -8.86 -15.45
C SER A 36 -27.69 -8.12 -14.13
N LEU A 37 -27.68 -6.79 -14.16
CA LEU A 37 -27.47 -5.99 -12.95
C LEU A 37 -28.61 -6.19 -11.94
N GLN A 38 -29.85 -6.23 -12.44
CA GLN A 38 -31.02 -6.48 -11.61
C GLN A 38 -30.96 -7.86 -10.94
N ASN A 39 -30.56 -8.91 -11.66
CA ASN A 39 -30.41 -10.25 -11.10
C ASN A 39 -29.31 -10.30 -10.02
N TYR A 40 -28.23 -9.53 -10.18
CA TYR A 40 -27.18 -9.39 -9.18
C TYR A 40 -27.69 -8.71 -7.91
N LEU A 41 -28.43 -7.60 -8.05
CA LEU A 41 -29.03 -6.89 -6.92
C LEU A 41 -30.09 -7.71 -6.19
N ARG A 42 -30.78 -8.61 -6.88
CA ARG A 42 -31.75 -9.55 -6.27
C ARG A 42 -31.10 -10.78 -5.65
N GLY A 43 -29.79 -10.98 -5.85
CA GLY A 43 -29.08 -12.16 -5.37
C GLY A 43 -29.45 -13.46 -6.09
N GLU A 44 -30.18 -13.37 -7.22
CA GLU A 44 -30.57 -14.53 -8.02
C GLU A 44 -29.39 -15.11 -8.81
N ARG A 45 -28.36 -14.28 -9.04
CA ARG A 45 -27.14 -14.66 -9.73
C ARG A 45 -25.97 -13.89 -9.15
N GLU A 46 -24.83 -14.54 -8.99
CA GLU A 46 -23.59 -13.87 -8.60
C GLU A 46 -22.90 -13.24 -9.83
N PRO A 47 -22.34 -12.03 -9.69
CA PRO A 47 -21.56 -11.40 -10.74
C PRO A 47 -20.30 -12.22 -11.04
N LYS A 48 -20.07 -12.52 -12.31
CA LYS A 48 -18.83 -13.15 -12.79
C LYS A 48 -17.66 -12.16 -12.73
N VAL A 49 -16.44 -12.67 -12.86
CA VAL A 49 -15.19 -11.89 -12.88
C VAL A 49 -15.29 -10.67 -13.80
N ASP A 50 -15.77 -10.83 -15.05
CA ASP A 50 -15.91 -9.71 -15.98
C ASP A 50 -16.84 -8.60 -15.45
N ALA A 51 -17.97 -9.00 -14.84
CA ALA A 51 -18.92 -8.04 -14.27
C ALA A 51 -18.35 -7.36 -13.03
N LEU A 52 -17.59 -8.08 -12.19
CA LEU A 52 -16.91 -7.52 -11.02
C LEU A 52 -15.89 -6.45 -11.43
N ILE A 53 -15.09 -6.74 -12.46
CA ILE A 53 -14.09 -5.80 -12.99
C ILE A 53 -14.78 -4.56 -13.54
N SER A 54 -15.86 -4.71 -14.32
CA SER A 54 -16.63 -3.58 -14.85
C SER A 54 -17.21 -2.72 -13.74
N ILE A 55 -17.85 -3.33 -12.73
CA ILE A 55 -18.42 -2.63 -11.57
C ILE A 55 -17.32 -1.89 -10.81
N SER A 56 -16.21 -2.56 -10.50
CA SER A 56 -15.05 -1.98 -9.81
C SER A 56 -14.49 -0.77 -10.56
N THR A 57 -14.24 -0.91 -11.86
CA THR A 57 -13.60 0.12 -12.68
C THR A 57 -14.50 1.33 -12.88
N GLN A 58 -15.78 1.09 -13.17
CA GLN A 58 -16.72 2.14 -13.55
C GLN A 58 -17.30 2.87 -12.33
N LEU A 59 -17.41 2.20 -11.19
CA LEU A 59 -17.92 2.79 -9.96
C LEU A 59 -16.82 3.13 -8.95
N GLY A 60 -15.56 2.76 -9.21
CA GLY A 60 -14.41 3.06 -8.34
C GLY A 60 -14.43 2.28 -7.02
N ILE A 61 -14.92 1.05 -7.03
CA ILE A 61 -15.15 0.23 -5.81
C ILE A 61 -14.07 -0.84 -5.70
N SER A 62 -13.61 -1.11 -4.49
CA SER A 62 -12.68 -2.23 -4.26
C SER A 62 -13.38 -3.58 -4.48
N ILE A 63 -12.79 -4.42 -5.32
CA ILE A 63 -13.25 -5.81 -5.53
C ILE A 63 -13.20 -6.59 -4.21
N ASP A 64 -12.16 -6.40 -3.40
CA ASP A 64 -12.00 -7.09 -2.12
C ASP A 64 -13.11 -6.72 -1.13
N TRP A 65 -13.47 -5.45 -1.08
CA TRP A 65 -14.61 -5.00 -0.28
C TRP A 65 -15.92 -5.54 -0.82
N LEU A 66 -16.10 -5.56 -2.14
CA LEU A 66 -17.30 -6.08 -2.78
C LEU A 66 -17.48 -7.59 -2.55
N LEU A 67 -16.39 -8.37 -2.46
CA LEU A 67 -16.44 -9.81 -2.23
C LEU A 67 -16.51 -10.18 -0.74
N THR A 68 -15.71 -9.52 0.10
CA THR A 68 -15.51 -9.93 1.49
C THR A 68 -16.21 -9.02 2.51
N GLY A 69 -16.65 -7.83 2.10
CA GLY A 69 -17.17 -6.80 2.99
C GLY A 69 -16.11 -6.16 3.90
N ARG A 70 -14.82 -6.53 3.74
CA ARG A 70 -13.70 -6.01 4.54
C ARG A 70 -12.91 -4.98 3.74
N GLY A 71 -12.29 -4.04 4.45
CA GLY A 71 -11.48 -2.98 3.83
C GLY A 71 -12.29 -1.75 3.43
N THR A 72 -11.76 -0.95 2.52
CA THR A 72 -12.37 0.29 2.05
C THR A 72 -13.29 0.05 0.86
N MET A 73 -14.48 0.65 0.89
CA MET A 73 -15.45 0.54 -0.21
C MET A 73 -14.91 1.14 -1.51
N TYR A 74 -14.32 2.33 -1.46
CA TYR A 74 -13.82 3.03 -2.63
C TYR A 74 -12.32 2.84 -2.80
N ILE A 75 -11.89 2.67 -4.06
CA ILE A 75 -10.48 2.71 -4.44
C ILE A 75 -10.08 4.19 -4.41
N THR A 76 -9.33 4.59 -3.39
CA THR A 76 -8.73 5.91 -3.40
C THR A 76 -7.69 5.93 -4.51
N SER A 77 -7.78 6.89 -5.44
CA SER A 77 -6.90 7.04 -6.60
C SER A 77 -5.41 7.28 -6.29
N ASN A 78 -5.02 7.14 -5.02
CA ASN A 78 -3.62 7.12 -4.56
C ASN A 78 -3.06 5.70 -4.36
N GLN A 79 -3.80 4.66 -4.70
CA GLN A 79 -3.37 3.27 -4.61
C GLN A 79 -3.40 2.66 -6.01
N VAL A 80 -2.44 3.07 -6.85
CA VAL A 80 -1.97 2.21 -7.93
C VAL A 80 -1.17 1.11 -7.25
N GLU A 81 -1.86 0.14 -6.65
CA GLU A 81 -1.22 -1.12 -6.28
C GLU A 81 -0.99 -1.88 -7.57
N SER A 82 0.22 -1.67 -8.09
CA SER A 82 0.94 -2.60 -8.93
C SER A 82 0.63 -4.02 -8.46
N GLY A 83 0.02 -4.80 -9.32
CA GLY A 83 0.11 -6.24 -9.21
C GLY A 83 1.59 -6.61 -9.31
N ASP A 84 2.21 -6.87 -8.17
CA ASP A 84 3.20 -7.93 -8.13
C ASP A 84 3.08 -8.74 -6.84
N CYS A 85 3.13 -10.04 -7.08
CA CYS A 85 3.02 -11.09 -6.11
C CYS A 85 4.35 -11.22 -5.38
N SER A 86 4.40 -10.83 -4.11
CA SER A 86 5.24 -11.49 -3.10
C SER A 86 4.75 -11.13 -1.70
N GLN A 87 3.67 -11.79 -1.29
CA GLN A 87 3.38 -11.93 0.13
C GLN A 87 4.44 -12.84 0.76
N CYS A 88 5.37 -12.25 1.50
CA CYS A 88 5.87 -12.84 2.73
C CYS A 88 5.87 -11.80 3.86
N ALA A 89 4.95 -12.03 4.80
CA ALA A 89 4.94 -11.62 6.20
C ALA A 89 4.93 -10.12 6.54
N GLN A 90 3.76 -9.70 7.04
CA GLN A 90 3.59 -8.57 7.95
C GLN A 90 4.72 -8.43 8.98
N GLN A 91 5.24 -7.21 9.14
CA GLN A 91 5.03 -6.34 10.32
C GLN A 91 6.09 -5.22 10.31
N VAL A 92 5.80 -4.08 9.69
CA VAL A 92 6.55 -2.84 9.98
C VAL A 92 5.72 -2.09 11.01
N SER A 93 6.22 -2.07 12.24
CA SER A 93 5.64 -1.36 13.38
C SER A 93 5.36 0.09 13.02
N ASP A 94 4.08 0.40 12.98
CA ASP A 94 3.53 1.73 12.85
C ASP A 94 3.79 2.52 14.14
N GLU A 95 4.99 3.09 14.24
CA GLU A 95 5.23 4.28 15.05
C GLU A 95 6.28 5.12 14.34
N MET A 96 5.89 5.70 13.20
CA MET A 96 6.65 6.80 12.62
C MET A 96 6.72 7.90 13.69
N THR A 97 7.89 8.04 14.30
CA THR A 97 8.11 8.94 15.42
C THR A 97 7.79 10.37 14.97
N VAL A 98 7.35 11.24 15.88
CA VAL A 98 7.08 12.66 15.56
C VAL A 98 8.28 13.30 14.86
N ARG A 99 9.49 12.85 15.20
CA ARG A 99 10.75 13.26 14.57
C ARG A 99 10.82 12.86 13.10
N GLU A 100 10.54 11.60 12.76
CA GLU A 100 10.59 11.12 11.37
C GLU A 100 9.54 11.81 10.50
N ARG A 101 8.32 12.01 11.03
CA ARG A 101 7.30 12.81 10.34
C ARG A 101 7.79 14.23 10.08
N LYS A 102 8.38 14.88 11.09
CA LYS A 102 8.90 16.25 10.94
C LYS A 102 10.05 16.32 9.95
N LEU A 103 10.95 15.33 9.96
CA LEU A 103 12.06 15.24 9.01
C LEU A 103 11.54 15.14 7.57
N LEU A 104 10.56 14.26 7.31
CA LEU A 104 9.97 14.10 5.98
C LEU A 104 9.21 15.35 5.51
N GLU A 105 8.52 16.04 6.42
CA GLU A 105 7.86 17.32 6.12
C GLU A 105 8.88 18.37 5.66
N LEU A 106 9.96 18.55 6.44
CA LEU A 106 11.01 19.51 6.12
C LEU A 106 11.74 19.14 4.82
N PHE A 107 12.05 17.86 4.63
CA PHE A 107 12.74 17.38 3.44
C PHE A 107 11.94 17.63 2.16
N ARG A 108 10.63 17.35 2.16
CA ARG A 108 9.75 17.59 1.00
C ARG A 108 9.58 19.07 0.66
N ALA A 109 9.73 19.96 1.64
CA ALA A 109 9.65 21.40 1.43
C ALA A 109 10.92 22.01 0.81
N LEU A 110 12.03 21.25 0.75
CA LEU A 110 13.30 21.72 0.18
C LEU A 110 13.35 21.53 -1.36
N PRO A 111 14.11 22.36 -2.09
CA PRO A 111 14.40 22.14 -3.51
C PRO A 111 15.11 20.81 -3.77
N LEU A 112 14.95 20.26 -4.99
CA LEU A 112 15.53 18.96 -5.38
C LEU A 112 17.05 18.86 -5.19
N GLU A 113 17.80 19.93 -5.47
CA GLU A 113 19.26 19.94 -5.25
C GLU A 113 19.61 19.82 -3.77
N GLU A 114 18.88 20.50 -2.89
CA GLU A 114 19.10 20.41 -1.44
C GLU A 114 18.72 19.02 -0.91
N GLN A 115 17.62 18.45 -1.40
CA GLN A 115 17.24 17.07 -1.08
C GLN A 115 18.35 16.09 -1.48
N LYS A 116 18.89 16.24 -2.70
CA LYS A 116 19.97 15.39 -3.22
C LYS A 116 21.23 15.53 -2.38
N ASN A 117 21.63 16.75 -2.01
CA ASN A 117 22.80 17.00 -1.16
C ASN A 117 22.65 16.34 0.20
N ILE A 118 21.49 16.49 0.86
CA ILE A 118 21.21 15.86 2.15
C ILE A 118 21.33 14.33 2.05
N LEU A 119 20.82 13.72 1.00
CA LEU A 119 20.94 12.27 0.79
C LEU A 119 22.41 11.85 0.58
N LEU A 120 23.14 12.60 -0.24
CA LEU A 120 24.56 12.36 -0.52
C LEU A 120 25.41 12.45 0.74
N ASP A 121 25.13 13.42 1.60
CA ASP A 121 25.85 13.62 2.84
C ASP A 121 25.50 12.55 3.89
N ALA A 122 24.24 12.12 3.93
CA ALA A 122 23.83 10.99 4.75
C ALA A 122 24.54 9.68 4.33
N GLU A 123 24.63 9.42 3.01
CA GLU A 123 25.34 8.25 2.46
C GLU A 123 26.84 8.30 2.79
N LYS A 124 27.48 9.45 2.60
CA LYS A 124 28.89 9.64 2.98
C LYS A 124 29.11 9.41 4.47
N GLY A 125 28.22 9.92 5.32
CA GLY A 125 28.29 9.71 6.77
C GLY A 125 28.20 8.24 7.17
N GLN A 126 27.28 7.49 6.55
CA GLN A 126 27.19 6.03 6.76
C GLN A 126 28.48 5.32 6.33
N ARG A 127 29.02 5.68 5.16
CA ARG A 127 30.27 5.09 4.67
C ARG A 127 31.46 5.42 5.57
N LEU A 128 31.51 6.63 6.11
CA LEU A 128 32.56 7.05 7.04
C LEU A 128 32.52 6.21 8.32
N HIS A 129 31.35 6.04 8.92
CA HIS A 129 31.21 5.20 10.13
C HIS A 129 31.59 3.74 9.90
N GLU A 130 31.29 3.20 8.72
CA GLU A 130 31.73 1.86 8.33
C GLU A 130 33.27 1.77 8.30
N LEU A 131 33.92 2.71 7.61
CA LEU A 131 35.37 2.76 7.53
C LEU A 131 36.01 2.96 8.92
N GLU A 132 35.43 3.80 9.78
CA GLU A 132 35.90 4.00 11.16
C GLU A 132 35.88 2.69 11.95
N ARG A 133 34.84 1.86 11.76
CA ARG A 133 34.73 0.54 12.39
C ARG A 133 35.82 -0.41 11.89
N GLU A 134 35.99 -0.50 10.57
CA GLU A 134 37.03 -1.35 9.95
C GLU A 134 38.44 -0.94 10.40
N VAL A 135 38.72 0.36 10.45
CA VAL A 135 40.02 0.88 10.92
C VAL A 135 40.28 0.48 12.37
N LYS A 136 39.26 0.53 13.24
CA LYS A 136 39.39 0.11 14.63
C LYS A 136 39.72 -1.38 14.75
N GLU A 137 39.04 -2.22 13.99
CA GLU A 137 39.28 -3.67 13.96
C GLU A 137 40.71 -3.99 13.47
N LEU A 138 41.16 -3.33 12.39
CA LEU A 138 42.52 -3.49 11.88
C LEU A 138 43.59 -3.07 12.90
N GLN A 139 43.34 -2.02 13.69
CA GLN A 139 44.24 -1.60 14.77
C GLN A 139 44.33 -2.65 15.87
N GLU A 140 43.20 -3.25 16.25
CA GLU A 140 43.16 -4.33 17.25
C GLU A 140 43.93 -5.57 16.76
N LEU A 141 43.72 -6.00 15.51
CA LEU A 141 44.44 -7.10 14.88
C LEU A 141 45.95 -6.84 14.77
N LYS A 142 46.34 -5.61 14.39
CA LYS A 142 47.74 -5.22 14.32
C LYS A 142 48.40 -5.30 15.70
N ALA A 143 47.71 -4.84 16.74
CA ALA A 143 48.22 -4.90 18.11
C ALA A 143 48.42 -6.34 18.59
N THR A 144 47.54 -7.28 18.23
CA THR A 144 47.72 -8.70 18.54
C THR A 144 48.90 -9.30 17.78
N VAL A 145 49.08 -9.00 16.50
CA VAL A 145 50.22 -9.51 15.71
C VAL A 145 51.55 -9.02 16.28
N GLU A 146 51.66 -7.75 16.66
CA GLU A 146 52.88 -7.20 17.29
C GLU A 146 53.20 -7.88 18.63
N ARG A 147 52.17 -8.18 19.44
CA ARG A 147 52.37 -8.95 20.69
C ARG A 147 52.88 -10.36 20.43
N LEU A 148 52.35 -11.05 19.41
CA LEU A 148 52.80 -12.39 19.04
C LEU A 148 54.23 -12.39 18.52
N LYS A 149 54.60 -11.37 17.73
CA LYS A 149 55.95 -11.21 17.19
C LYS A 149 57.00 -10.92 18.26
N ASN A 150 56.64 -10.17 19.30
CA ASN A 150 57.55 -9.84 20.41
C ASN A 150 57.62 -10.94 21.49
N ALA A 151 56.79 -11.98 21.39
CA ALA A 151 56.75 -13.10 22.33
C ALA A 151 57.48 -14.37 21.81
N GLY A 152 57.93 -14.38 20.57
CA GLY A 152 58.75 -15.44 19.96
C GLY A 152 60.17 -14.97 19.69
#